data_AF-A0A835YM77-F1
#
_entry.id   AF-A0A835YM77-F1
#
_cell.length_a   1.000
_cell.length_b   1.000
_cell.length_c   1.000
_cell.angle_alpha   90.00
_cell.angle_beta   90.00
_cell.angle_gamma   90.00
#
_symmetry.space_group_name_H-M   'P 1'
#
loop_
_entity.id
_entity.type
_entity.pdbx_description
1 polymer ?
#
loop_
_entity_poly.entity_id
_entity_poly.type
_entity_poly.pdbx_seq_one_letter_code
_entity_poly.pdbx_strand_id
1 'polypeptide(L)'
;PPADDPNKTMVNHIDSNPRNNEFTNLEWVTAGGNSRHTHTTRLCSKRRPVHLYSLTGNKIWAFLSITEAAEYLNRRNKKACGSSITECCRHRPRCTSAYGFKWEYADVTPDDASK
;
A
#
# COMPACT_ATOMS: atom_id res chain seq x y z
N PRO A 1 -26.28 -7.98 -22.83
CA PRO A 1 -25.75 -9.36 -22.93
C PRO A 1 -24.80 -9.65 -21.77
N PRO A 2 -24.89 -10.81 -21.10
CA PRO A 2 -23.80 -11.28 -20.25
C PRO A 2 -22.54 -11.37 -21.12
N ALA A 3 -21.38 -11.00 -20.57
CA ALA A 3 -20.13 -11.06 -21.29
C ALA A 3 -19.93 -12.48 -21.87
N ASP A 4 -19.47 -12.58 -23.12
CA ASP A 4 -19.23 -13.86 -23.81
C ASP A 4 -18.22 -14.78 -23.07
N ASP A 5 -17.56 -14.25 -22.03
CA ASP A 5 -16.67 -14.96 -21.14
C ASP A 5 -17.32 -15.15 -19.76
N PRO A 6 -17.65 -16.41 -19.36
CA PRO A 6 -18.32 -16.70 -18.09
C PRO A 6 -17.48 -16.34 -16.85
N ASN A 7 -16.18 -16.06 -17.01
CA ASN A 7 -15.31 -15.67 -15.90
C ASN A 7 -15.44 -14.18 -15.53
N LYS A 8 -16.07 -13.36 -16.37
CA LYS A 8 -16.27 -11.92 -16.15
C LYS A 8 -17.57 -11.68 -15.39
N THR A 9 -17.51 -11.86 -14.08
CA THR A 9 -18.69 -11.84 -13.20
C THR A 9 -18.95 -10.50 -12.51
N MET A 10 -18.07 -9.50 -12.68
CA MET A 10 -18.15 -8.22 -11.96
C MET A 10 -18.18 -7.04 -12.93
N VAL A 11 -18.89 -5.99 -12.55
CA VAL A 11 -18.93 -4.72 -13.28
C VAL A 11 -17.88 -3.77 -12.71
N ASN A 12 -17.01 -3.24 -13.57
CA ASN A 12 -16.02 -2.19 -13.25
C ASN A 12 -16.37 -0.89 -13.98
N HIS A 13 -16.08 0.25 -13.34
CA HIS A 13 -16.21 1.58 -13.95
C HIS A 13 -14.84 1.98 -14.50
N ILE A 14 -14.73 2.17 -15.81
CA ILE A 14 -13.46 2.43 -16.50
C ILE A 14 -12.83 3.72 -15.97
N ASP A 15 -13.63 4.76 -15.75
CA ASP A 15 -13.19 6.05 -15.20
C ASP A 15 -13.02 6.07 -13.67
N SER A 16 -13.24 4.93 -12.99
CA SER A 16 -13.22 4.80 -11.52
C SER A 16 -14.23 5.70 -10.78
N ASN A 17 -15.24 6.24 -11.45
CA ASN A 17 -16.28 7.06 -10.85
C ASN A 17 -17.61 6.26 -10.73
N PRO A 18 -18.01 5.87 -9.51
CA PRO A 18 -19.22 5.06 -9.29
C PRO A 18 -20.53 5.81 -9.55
N ARG A 19 -20.49 7.11 -9.88
CA ARG A 19 -21.66 7.91 -10.25
C ARG A 19 -21.86 8.01 -11.77
N ASN A 20 -20.87 7.64 -12.57
CA ASN A 20 -20.95 7.69 -14.03
C ASN A 20 -21.47 6.36 -14.58
N ASN A 21 -22.80 6.24 -14.70
CA ASN A 21 -23.48 5.01 -15.13
C ASN A 21 -23.67 4.90 -16.65
N GLU A 22 -22.95 5.69 -17.45
CA GLU A 22 -22.99 5.57 -18.91
C GLU A 22 -22.59 4.14 -19.32
N PHE A 23 -23.33 3.53 -20.25
CA PHE A 23 -23.07 2.15 -20.67
C PHE A 23 -21.65 1.97 -21.22
N THR A 24 -21.10 3.01 -21.85
CA THR A 24 -19.72 3.05 -22.36
C THR A 24 -18.66 3.15 -21.27
N ASN A 25 -19.05 3.52 -20.04
CA ASN A 25 -18.15 3.61 -18.88
C ASN A 25 -18.08 2.31 -18.06
N LEU A 26 -18.87 1.30 -18.42
CA LEU A 26 -18.94 0.03 -17.69
C LEU A 26 -18.28 -1.10 -18.49
N GLU A 27 -17.45 -1.89 -17.82
CA GLU A 27 -16.90 -3.12 -18.38
C GLU A 27 -17.15 -4.32 -17.46
N TRP A 28 -17.36 -5.49 -18.07
CA TRP A 28 -17.38 -6.75 -17.33
C TRP A 28 -15.94 -7.26 -17.16
N VAL A 29 -15.55 -7.49 -15.91
CA VAL A 29 -14.20 -7.93 -15.53
C VAL A 29 -14.27 -9.18 -14.67
N THR A 30 -13.17 -9.94 -14.68
CA THR A 30 -12.99 -11.07 -13.75
C THR A 30 -12.59 -10.56 -12.37
N ALA A 31 -12.84 -11.37 -11.33
CA ALA A 31 -12.38 -11.08 -9.96
C ALA A 31 -10.88 -10.73 -9.88
N GLY A 32 -10.03 -11.50 -10.59
CA GLY A 32 -8.59 -11.26 -10.67
C GLY A 32 -8.23 -10.03 -11.50
N GLY A 33 -8.98 -9.75 -12.58
CA GLY A 33 -8.82 -8.55 -13.40
C GLY A 33 -9.08 -7.28 -12.61
N ASN A 34 -10.19 -7.23 -11.89
CA ASN A 34 -10.56 -6.08 -11.05
C ASN A 34 -9.56 -5.84 -9.91
N SER A 35 -9.15 -6.91 -9.22
CA SER A 35 -8.18 -6.82 -8.12
C SER A 35 -6.83 -6.28 -8.62
N ARG A 36 -6.37 -6.77 -9.78
CA ARG A 36 -5.15 -6.29 -10.43
C ARG A 36 -5.29 -4.84 -10.89
N HIS A 37 -6.41 -4.48 -11.53
CA HIS A 37 -6.68 -3.11 -11.95
C HIS A 37 -6.60 -2.15 -10.75
N THR A 38 -7.26 -2.49 -9.65
CA THR A 38 -7.25 -1.74 -8.39
C THR A 38 -5.83 -1.55 -7.81
N HIS A 39 -4.97 -2.58 -7.90
CA HIS A 39 -3.57 -2.48 -7.50
C HIS A 39 -2.74 -1.61 -8.46
N THR A 40 -2.97 -1.72 -9.77
CA THR A 40 -2.28 -0.93 -10.80
C THR A 40 -2.67 0.54 -10.76
N THR A 41 -3.94 0.85 -10.56
CA THR A 41 -4.47 2.23 -10.45
C THR A 41 -4.17 2.88 -9.09
N ARG A 42 -3.54 2.17 -8.16
CA ARG A 42 -3.15 2.63 -6.81
C ARG A 42 -4.32 3.10 -5.93
N LEU A 43 -5.57 2.86 -6.34
CA LEU A 43 -6.79 3.28 -5.63
C LEU A 43 -6.92 2.64 -4.23
N CYS A 44 -6.24 1.52 -3.99
CA CYS A 44 -6.28 0.81 -2.69
C CYS A 44 -5.04 1.00 -1.80
N SER A 45 -4.04 1.79 -2.18
CA SER A 45 -2.84 1.92 -1.37
C SER A 45 -3.03 3.05 -0.35
N LYS A 46 -3.59 2.73 0.82
CA LYS A 46 -3.47 3.59 2.01
C LYS A 46 -1.98 3.70 2.34
N ARG A 47 -1.35 4.77 1.86
CA ARG A 47 0.04 5.09 2.18
C ARG A 47 0.09 5.48 3.64
N ARG A 48 0.71 4.63 4.45
CA ARG A 48 0.94 4.90 5.86
C ARG A 48 2.41 5.27 6.01
N PRO A 49 2.73 6.55 6.31
CA PRO A 49 4.11 6.99 6.44
C PRO A 49 4.82 6.25 7.57
N VAL A 50 6.13 6.10 7.42
CA VAL A 50 6.98 5.39 8.38
C VAL A 50 8.25 6.20 8.65
N HIS A 51 8.63 6.30 9.91
CA HIS A 51 9.83 6.96 10.38
C HIS A 51 10.95 5.95 10.59
N LEU A 52 12.14 6.36 10.17
CA LEU A 52 13.40 5.67 10.40
C LEU A 52 14.11 6.34 11.57
N TYR A 53 14.48 5.55 12.57
CA TYR A 53 15.24 6.01 13.72
C TYR A 53 16.56 5.24 13.84
N SER A 54 17.57 5.91 14.41
CA SER A 54 18.76 5.23 14.90
C SER A 54 18.40 4.29 16.05
N LEU A 55 19.28 3.32 16.36
CA LEU A 55 19.09 2.46 17.54
C LEU A 55 19.06 3.26 18.85
N THR A 56 19.71 4.42 18.89
CA THR A 56 19.70 5.37 20.00
C THR A 56 18.41 6.20 20.10
N GLY A 57 17.51 6.13 19.10
CA GLY A 57 16.22 6.82 19.10
C GLY A 57 16.19 8.15 18.37
N ASN A 58 17.25 8.54 17.65
CA ASN A 58 17.26 9.76 16.86
C ASN A 58 16.54 9.54 15.53
N LYS A 59 15.59 10.40 15.15
CA LYS A 59 14.93 10.33 13.85
C LYS A 59 15.94 10.66 12.74
N ILE A 60 16.09 9.74 11.79
CA ILE A 60 17.01 9.86 10.66
C ILE A 60 16.24 10.29 9.41
N TRP A 61 15.09 9.68 9.15
CA TRP A 61 14.34 9.89 7.91
C TRP A 61 12.84 9.59 8.07
N ALA A 62 12.06 10.04 7.08
CA ALA A 62 10.63 9.74 6.95
C ALA A 62 10.33 9.28 5.53
N PHE A 63 9.58 8.18 5.41
CA PHE A 63 9.12 7.64 4.13
C PHE A 63 7.60 7.74 4.07
N LEU A 64 7.05 7.92 2.87
CA LEU A 64 5.61 7.98 2.63
C LEU A 64 4.95 6.61 2.79
N SER A 65 5.72 5.52 2.73
CA SER A 65 5.23 4.16 2.92
C SER A 65 6.32 3.16 3.32
N ILE A 66 5.91 1.99 3.81
CA ILE A 66 6.80 0.85 4.05
C ILE A 66 7.49 0.37 2.77
N THR A 67 6.79 0.40 1.63
CA THR A 67 7.37 -0.04 0.34
C THR A 67 8.57 0.83 -0.02
N GLU A 68 8.42 2.15 0.10
CA GLU A 68 9.50 3.10 -0.14
C GLU A 68 10.67 2.89 0.84
N ALA A 69 10.38 2.65 2.12
CA ALA A 69 11.40 2.32 3.11
C ALA A 69 12.16 1.02 2.76
N ALA A 70 11.45 -0.01 2.31
CA ALA A 70 12.07 -1.27 1.89
C ALA A 70 12.91 -1.11 0.62
N GLU A 71 12.45 -0.31 -0.35
CA GLU A 71 13.22 0.03 -1.55
C GLU A 71 14.50 0.79 -1.20
N TYR A 72 14.44 1.74 -0.27
CA TYR A 72 15.61 2.45 0.23
C TYR A 72 16.66 1.49 0.82
N LEU A 73 16.22 0.53 1.64
CA LEU A 73 17.11 -0.47 2.23
C LEU A 73 17.63 -1.47 1.20
N ASN A 74 16.81 -1.85 0.21
CA ASN A 74 17.19 -2.81 -0.82
C ASN A 74 18.39 -2.37 -1.65
N ARG A 75 18.62 -1.06 -1.78
CA ARG A 75 19.82 -0.52 -2.44
C ARG A 75 21.13 -0.95 -1.78
N ARG A 76 21.10 -1.28 -0.48
CA ARG A 76 22.27 -1.75 0.30
C ARG A 76 22.16 -3.19 0.75
N ASN A 77 20.94 -3.70 0.95
CA ASN A 77 20.68 -5.05 1.41
C ASN A 77 19.51 -5.66 0.65
N LYS A 78 19.79 -6.51 -0.35
CA LYS A 78 18.77 -7.18 -1.19
C LYS A 78 17.80 -8.10 -0.42
N LYS A 79 18.06 -8.36 0.87
CA LYS A 79 17.13 -9.11 1.74
C LYS A 79 16.17 -8.19 2.48
N ALA A 80 16.20 -6.89 2.22
CA ALA A 80 15.30 -5.94 2.85
C ALA A 80 13.87 -6.14 2.35
N CYS A 81 12.93 -6.31 3.27
CA CYS A 81 11.53 -6.53 2.97
C CYS A 81 10.65 -5.68 3.89
N GLY A 82 9.50 -5.28 3.36
CA GLY A 82 8.54 -4.47 4.10
C GLY A 82 7.92 -5.19 5.30
N SER A 83 7.91 -6.53 5.31
CA SER A 83 7.36 -7.31 6.42
C SER A 83 8.17 -7.12 7.71
N SER A 84 9.50 -7.15 7.66
CA SER A 84 10.34 -6.91 8.84
C SER A 84 10.19 -5.48 9.39
N ILE A 85 10.02 -4.49 8.50
CA ILE A 85 9.73 -3.11 8.90
C ILE A 85 8.36 -3.04 9.59
N THR A 86 7.34 -3.69 9.02
CA THR A 86 5.98 -3.76 9.57
C THR A 86 5.96 -4.38 10.97
N GLU A 87 6.72 -5.45 11.19
CA GLU A 87 6.83 -6.11 12.48
C GLU A 87 7.43 -5.20 13.55
N CYS A 88 8.42 -4.39 13.17
CA CYS A 88 9.00 -3.37 14.05
C CYS A 88 7.98 -2.31 14.44
N CYS A 89 7.27 -1.74 13.46
CA CYS A 89 6.25 -0.72 13.72
C CYS A 89 5.04 -1.22 14.51
N ARG A 90 4.88 -2.55 14.65
CA ARG A 90 3.83 -3.18 15.47
C ARG A 90 4.23 -3.34 16.94
N HIS A 91 5.42 -2.86 17.33
CA HIS A 91 5.93 -2.91 18.71
C HIS A 91 5.90 -4.32 19.31
N ARG A 92 6.19 -5.35 18.50
CA ARG A 92 6.31 -6.72 19.01
C ARG A 92 7.58 -6.80 19.87
N PRO A 93 7.53 -7.37 21.10
CA PRO A 93 8.68 -7.38 22.00
C PRO A 93 9.93 -8.06 21.43
N ARG A 94 9.75 -8.97 20.47
CA ARG A 94 10.83 -9.72 19.81
C ARG A 94 11.39 -9.03 18.56
N CYS A 95 10.76 -7.96 18.09
CA CYS A 95 11.13 -7.25 16.87
C CYS A 95 11.02 -5.74 17.12
N THR A 96 12.02 -5.17 17.79
CA THR A 96 12.09 -3.73 18.09
C THR A 96 12.97 -2.96 17.09
N SER A 97 13.72 -3.68 16.25
CA SER A 97 14.57 -3.11 15.21
C SER A 97 14.69 -4.07 14.01
N ALA A 98 14.89 -3.51 12.83
CA ALA A 98 15.14 -4.25 11.60
C ALA A 98 16.22 -3.54 10.80
N TYR A 99 17.12 -4.34 10.20
CA TYR A 99 18.21 -3.85 9.35
C TYR A 99 19.16 -2.85 10.04
N GLY A 100 19.29 -2.93 11.37
CA GLY A 100 20.11 -2.01 12.16
C GLY A 100 19.42 -0.69 12.53
N PHE A 101 18.11 -0.57 12.30
CA PHE A 101 17.34 0.64 12.56
C PHE A 101 16.04 0.36 13.31
N LYS A 102 15.52 1.38 13.98
CA LYS A 102 14.18 1.37 14.59
C LYS A 102 13.17 1.96 13.60
N TRP A 103 11.95 1.41 13.61
CA TRP A 103 10.90 1.78 12.67
C TRP A 103 9.59 2.00 13.41
N GLU A 104 8.90 3.06 13.05
CA GLU A 104 7.62 3.43 13.66
C GLU A 104 6.71 4.03 12.60
N TYR A 105 5.40 3.76 12.68
CA TYR A 105 4.45 4.48 11.83
C TYR A 105 4.39 5.94 12.24
N ALA A 106 4.32 6.85 11.28
CA ALA A 106 3.89 8.20 11.60
C ALA A 106 2.43 8.12 12.09
N ASP A 107 2.13 8.81 13.19
CA ASP A 107 0.75 9.02 13.57
C ASP A 107 0.04 9.74 12.43
N VAL A 108 -0.98 9.09 11.90
CA VAL A 108 -1.87 9.72 10.93
C VAL A 108 -2.69 10.71 11.73
N THR A 109 -2.33 11.99 11.66
CA THR A 109 -3.19 13.04 12.18
C THR A 109 -4.55 12.93 11.48
N PRO A 110 -5.68 13.01 12.20
CA PRO A 110 -7.02 12.78 11.63
C PRO A 110 -7.36 13.64 10.40
N ASP A 111 -6.66 14.76 10.20
CA ASP A 111 -6.87 15.72 9.10
C ASP A 111 -6.64 15.16 7.68
N ASP A 112 -5.90 14.07 7.51
CA ASP A 112 -5.67 13.48 6.17
C ASP A 112 -6.77 12.50 5.72
N ALA A 113 -7.78 12.24 6.56
CA ALA A 113 -8.91 11.36 6.22
C ALA A 113 -10.07 12.07 5.49
N SER A 114 -9.94 13.37 5.20
CA SER A 114 -11.05 14.22 4.72
C SER A 114 -10.83 14.88 3.36
N LYS A 115 -9.98 14.34 2.47
CA LYS A 115 -9.90 14.79 1.08
C LYS A 115 -10.28 13.70 0.09
#